data_AF-A0A6N2KQI1-F1
#
_entry.id   AF-A0A6N2KQI1-F1
#
_cell.length_a   1.000
_cell.length_b   1.000
_cell.length_c   1.000
_cell.angle_alpha   90.00
_cell.angle_beta   90.00
_cell.angle_gamma   90.00
#
_symmetry.space_group_name_H-M   'P 1'
#
loop_
_entity.id
_entity.type
_entity.pdbx_description
1 polymer ?
#
loop_
_entity_poly.entity_id
_entity_poly.type
_entity_poly.pdbx_seq_one_letter_code
_entity_poly.pdbx_strand_id
1 'polypeptide(L)' 'MLSHVLYQDVTGAAKQIGDEPFSVFMKTAKRLTILRNRASSNSVGRRSWITGMRNAENGLEAPNKTGPLSIFA' A
#
# COMPACT_ATOMS: atom_id res chain seq x y z
N MET A 1 19.42 -7.36 15.19
CA MET A 1 18.86 -7.58 13.84
C MET A 1 17.87 -6.47 13.59
N LEU A 2 18.20 -5.48 12.75
CA LEU A 2 17.27 -4.41 12.41
C LEU A 2 16.22 -5.01 11.47
N SER A 3 15.00 -5.21 11.96
CA SER A 3 13.91 -5.66 11.10
C SER A 3 13.67 -4.57 10.06
N HIS A 4 13.93 -4.89 8.79
CA HIS A 4 13.67 -3.99 7.67
C HIS A 4 12.18 -3.81 7.37
N VAL A 5 11.31 -4.28 8.27
CA VAL A 5 9.86 -4.22 8.11
C VAL A 5 9.27 -3.61 9.36
N LEU A 6 8.59 -2.48 9.15
CA LEU A 6 7.76 -1.83 10.15
C LEU A 6 6.31 -2.14 9.84
N TYR A 7 5.45 -2.12 10.86
CA TYR A 7 4.01 -2.14 10.67
C TYR A 7 3.38 -0.92 11.32
N GLN A 8 2.23 -0.50 10.79
CA GLN A 8 1.41 0.54 11.38
C GLN A 8 0.25 -0.12 12.11
N ASP A 9 0.05 0.24 13.37
CA ASP A 9 -1.04 -0.30 14.17
C ASP A 9 -2.38 0.42 13.93
N VAL A 10 -3.42 -0.03 14.63
CA VAL A 10 -4.77 0.54 14.55
C VAL A 10 -4.83 2.03 14.88
N THR A 11 -3.91 2.51 15.72
CA THR A 11 -3.79 3.90 16.17
C THR A 11 -2.97 4.76 15.21
N GLY A 12 -2.33 4.14 14.21
CA GLY A 12 -1.45 4.81 13.27
C GLY A 12 0.01 4.85 13.71
N ALA A 13 0.36 4.25 14.85
CA ALA A 13 1.74 4.19 15.33
C ALA A 13 2.57 3.19 14.51
N ALA A 14 3.77 3.59 14.12
CA ALA A 14 4.72 2.71 13.44
C ALA A 14 5.52 1.91 14.48
N LYS A 15 5.47 0.59 14.38
CA LYS A 15 6.10 -0.37 15.29
C LYS A 15 6.99 -1.34 14.52
N GLN A 16 8.00 -1.89 15.20
CA GLN A 16 8.89 -2.88 14.62
C GLN A 16 8.27 -4.28 14.74
N ILE A 17 8.42 -5.10 13.71
CA ILE A 17 7.99 -6.50 13.77
C ILE A 17 8.89 -7.27 14.74
N GLY A 18 8.26 -8.03 15.63
CA GLY A 18 8.90 -8.94 16.58
C GLY A 18 8.78 -8.52 18.05
N ASP A 19 8.35 -7.29 18.33
CA ASP A 19 8.25 -6.79 19.71
C ASP A 19 7.03 -7.34 20.46
N GLU A 20 5.95 -7.66 19.75
CA GLU A 20 4.71 -8.20 20.33
C GLU A 20 4.41 -9.63 19.84
N PRO A 21 3.64 -10.42 20.60
CA PRO A 21 3.23 -11.76 20.17
C PRO A 21 2.47 -11.72 18.84
N PHE A 22 2.61 -12.78 18.04
CA PHE A 22 1.96 -12.88 16.74
C PHE A 22 0.44 -12.67 16.79
N SER A 23 -0.23 -13.15 17.85
CA SER A 23 -1.66 -12.97 18.05
C SER A 23 -2.09 -11.51 18.25
N VAL A 24 -1.21 -10.69 18.83
CA VAL A 24 -1.43 -9.25 19.01
C VAL A 24 -1.16 -8.55 17.69
N PHE A 25 -0.03 -8.85 17.05
CA PHE A 25 0.35 -8.32 15.74
C PHE A 25 -0.74 -8.51 14.68
N MET A 26 -1.34 -9.70 14.61
CA MET A 26 -2.41 -9.99 13.65
C MET A 26 -3.67 -9.14 13.88
N LYS A 27 -3.91 -8.67 15.11
CA LYS A 27 -5.08 -7.83 15.45
C LYS A 27 -4.79 -6.35 15.27
N THR A 28 -3.54 -5.93 15.48
CA THR A 28 -3.14 -4.52 15.50
C THR A 28 -2.64 -4.05 14.15
N ALA A 29 -1.98 -4.89 13.37
CA ALA A 29 -1.31 -4.49 12.14
C ALA A 29 -2.31 -4.15 11.02
N LYS A 30 -2.30 -2.88 10.60
CA LYS A 30 -3.10 -2.40 9.46
C LYS A 30 -2.29 -2.29 8.16
N ARG A 31 -1.01 -1.96 8.25
CA ARG A 31 -0.16 -1.72 7.08
C ARG A 31 1.27 -2.14 7.34
N LEU A 32 1.88 -2.81 6.36
CA LEU A 32 3.29 -3.18 6.39
C LEU A 32 4.12 -2.23 5.53
N THR A 33 5.29 -1.84 6.03
CA THR A 33 6.26 -0.99 5.35
C THR A 33 7.60 -1.70 5.33
N ILE A 34 8.01 -2.14 4.14
CA ILE A 34 9.34 -2.72 3.91
C ILE A 34 10.32 -1.57 3.64
N LEU A 35 11.18 -1.31 4.60
CA LEU A 35 12.29 -0.37 4.49
C LEU A 35 13.43 -1.03 3.72
N ARG A 36 13.73 -0.51 2.53
CA ARG A 36 14.99 -0.85 1.86
C ARG A 36 16.12 -0.19 2.63
N ASN A 37 17.05 -0.98 3.17
CA ASN A 37 18.29 -0.45 3.73
C ASN A 37 19.02 0.31 2.62
N ARG A 38 19.06 1.63 2.73
CA ARG A 38 19.80 2.44 1.78
C ARG A 38 21.23 2.50 2.30
N ALA A 39 22.14 1.80 1.62
CA ALA A 39 23.55 2.10 1.77
C ALA A 39 23.73 3.60 1.53
N SER A 40 24.24 4.27 2.56
CA SER A 40 24.75 5.65 2.59
C SER A 40 24.60 6.47 1.31
N SER A 41 23.80 7.54 1.40
CA SER A 41 23.89 8.80 0.63
C SER A 41 22.51 9.29 0.16
N ASN A 42 21.94 10.12 1.02
CA ASN A 42 21.34 11.41 0.68
C ASN A 42 20.59 11.57 -0.65
N SER A 43 19.56 10.76 -0.90
CA SER A 43 18.59 11.12 -1.93
C SER A 43 17.20 10.81 -1.45
N VAL A 44 16.64 11.65 -0.59
CA VAL A 44 15.20 11.72 -0.26
C VAL A 44 14.41 11.65 -1.58
N GLY A 45 14.15 10.42 -2.01
CA GLY A 45 13.66 10.07 -3.32
C GLY A 45 12.20 9.90 -3.08
N ARG A 46 11.50 11.04 -3.20
CA ARG A 46 10.05 11.22 -3.23
C ARG A 46 9.32 9.89 -3.07
N ARG A 47 8.91 9.60 -1.83
CA ARG A 47 7.78 8.70 -1.60
C ARG A 47 6.61 9.34 -2.33
N SER A 48 6.45 9.01 -3.61
CA SER A 48 5.18 9.16 -4.29
C SER A 48 4.27 8.22 -3.53
N TRP A 49 3.62 8.75 -2.49
CA TRP A 49 2.38 8.13 -2.03
C TRP A 49 1.54 7.99 -3.29
N ILE A 50 1.06 6.78 -3.56
CA ILE A 50 0.12 6.54 -4.63
C ILE A 50 -1.17 7.26 -4.18
N THR A 51 -1.21 8.58 -4.34
CA THR A 51 -2.36 9.47 -4.13
C THR A 51 -3.30 9.32 -5.33
N GLY A 52 -3.56 8.06 -5.70
CA GLY A 52 -4.32 7.64 -6.87
C GLY A 52 -5.48 6.72 -6.54
N MET A 53 -5.74 6.41 -5.26
CA MET A 53 -7.02 5.87 -4.83
C MET A 53 -7.92 7.02 -4.38
N ARG A 54 -8.19 7.97 -5.29
CA ARG A 54 -9.30 8.89 -5.07
C ARG A 54 -10.57 8.06 -5.23
N ASN A 55 -11.38 8.10 -4.18
CA ASN A 55 -12.69 7.50 -4.02
C ASN A 55 -13.41 7.28 -5.35
N ALA A 56 -14.01 6.11 -5.53
CA ALA A 56 -14.92 5.79 -6.61
C ALA A 56 -16.26 6.54 -6.44
N GLU A 57 -16.19 7.86 -6.33
CA GLU A 57 -17.33 8.76 -6.36
C GLU A 57 -17.08 9.72 -7.52
N ASN A 58 -17.60 9.37 -8.69
CA ASN A 58 -17.97 10.24 -9.80
C ASN A 58 -18.56 9.32 -10.87
N GLY A 59 -19.89 9.18 -10.81
CA GLY A 59 -20.65 8.42 -11.78
C GLY A 59 -20.61 9.05 -13.18
N LEU A 60 -20.84 8.17 -14.16
CA LEU A 60 -21.40 8.40 -15.49
C LEU A 60 -20.62 9.31 -16.44
N GLU A 61 -19.85 8.68 -17.33
CA GLU A 61 -20.03 8.84 -18.78
C GLU A 61 -19.40 7.59 -19.44
N ALA A 62 -20.25 6.64 -19.84
CA ALA A 62 -19.80 5.51 -20.66
C ALA A 62 -19.53 6.04 -22.07
N PRO A 63 -18.32 5.84 -22.65
CA PRO A 63 -18.10 6.16 -24.06
C PRO A 63 -18.93 5.19 -24.89
N ASN A 64 -20.02 5.70 -25.44
CA ASN A 64 -20.92 5.05 -26.38
C ASN A 64 -20.18 4.65 -27.67
N LYS A 65 -19.44 3.54 -27.65
CA LYS A 65 -18.95 2.92 -28.88
C LYS A 65 -19.53 1.53 -29.07
N THR A 66 -20.73 1.55 -29.63
CA THR A 66 -21.43 0.46 -30.32
C THR A 66 -20.49 -0.30 -31.25
N GLY A 67 -20.39 -1.61 -31.04
CA GLY A 67 -19.87 -2.58 -31.99
C GLY A 67 -19.90 -3.99 -31.39
N PRO A 68 -20.51 -5.00 -32.06
CA PRO A 68 -20.46 -6.37 -31.56
C PRO A 68 -19.05 -6.93 -31.79
N LEU A 69 -18.26 -7.06 -30.72
CA LEU A 69 -17.01 -7.81 -30.76
C LEU A 69 -17.36 -9.31 -30.69
N SER A 70 -17.55 -9.92 -31.87
CA SER A 70 -17.65 -11.38 -32.01
C SER A 70 -16.35 -12.03 -31.53
N ILE A 71 -16.48 -12.99 -30.61
CA ILE A 71 -15.38 -13.73 -29.96
C ILE A 71 -15.12 -15.10 -30.61
N PHE A 72 -15.69 -15.35 -31.79
CA PHE A 72 -15.36 -16.54 -32.58
C PHE A 72 -14.37 -16.16 -33.68
N ALA A 73 -13.10 -16.52 -33.47
CA ALA A 73 -12.10 -16.76 -34.50
C ALA A 73 -11.21 -17.92 -34.04
#